data_AF-A0A0B7B5Q1-F1
#
_entry.id   AF-A0A0B7B5Q1-F1
#
_cell.length_a   1.000
_cell.length_b   1.000
_cell.length_c   1.000
_cell.angle_alpha   90.00
_cell.angle_beta   90.00
_cell.angle_gamma   90.00
#
_symmetry.space_group_name_H-M   'P 1'
#
loop_
_entity.id
_entity.type
_entity.pdbx_description
1 polymer ?
#
loop_
_entity_poly.entity_id
_entity_poly.type
_entity_poly.pdbx_seq_one_letter_code
_entity_poly.pdbx_strand_id
1 'polypeptide(L)'
;SASTSFLCTDSNPAAYLVDASNVCARIFSNLSEECSSNPALNAATFYENFRIIKDTFLLQSFNTSSTIQHPILGSVDLSGVTSLYNNSYTLAITLDPNNPLQCIKNGVTSNCIFTTTPVPTYNDINNTCQNALVEVHYRFVTNGTIGIDNAYVRFVFKDLDSPSVTQTFSATFSAINSSTTEPIQRSGNPGYQIGKPIIAGVFNITTQGTTTQEKILLTSERGQQLTLIKPTVNGDCLTDAGLLREPVLFGQDMRTGCFISIQSANAASYCVLLQQAIINAIESYEVPEYDTRLNVYPKNNRYVAMFGDSDVGRTGDWVEILFPNRPPPASQSGTQCVLSLGANIQILYANVGSLPNPQAKIIGVAYVYDKTQPVSYRCSGPFCQPGSATLSQKIEVSSSVSFIDVSSPPIAVEGLYPTFAARLPYDFFYPFLNTASRSLQIEWCMCWFFCVIVIILQKYHI
;
A
#
# COMPACT_ATOMS: atom_id res chain seq x y z
N SER A 1 0.48 18.48 4.06
CA SER A 1 0.03 19.86 4.32
C SER A 1 -0.89 20.26 3.18
N ALA A 2 -2.11 20.68 3.50
CA ALA A 2 -3.07 21.11 2.48
C ALA A 2 -2.71 22.51 1.97
N SER A 3 -2.22 22.59 0.73
CA SER A 3 -2.29 23.81 -0.09
C SER A 3 -2.95 23.44 -1.41
N THR A 4 -4.28 23.51 -1.44
CA THR A 4 -5.09 23.21 -2.63
C THR A 4 -5.13 24.43 -3.55
N SER A 5 -4.05 24.65 -4.28
CA SER A 5 -4.11 25.41 -5.52
C SER A 5 -4.43 24.42 -6.64
N PHE A 6 -5.51 24.64 -7.39
CA PHE A 6 -5.81 23.89 -8.62
C PHE A 6 -4.85 24.25 -9.77
N LEU A 7 -4.03 25.29 -9.60
CA LEU A 7 -3.04 25.72 -10.57
C LEU A 7 -1.76 24.92 -10.43
N CYS A 8 -1.17 24.52 -11.55
CA CYS A 8 0.08 23.77 -11.57
C CYS A 8 1.21 24.54 -10.87
N THR A 9 1.88 23.87 -9.94
CA THR A 9 3.17 24.28 -9.39
C THR A 9 4.23 23.29 -9.87
N ASP A 10 5.26 23.75 -10.57
CA ASP A 10 6.34 22.90 -11.12
C ASP A 10 7.30 22.33 -10.05
N SER A 11 6.94 22.48 -8.77
CA SER A 11 7.69 22.09 -7.58
C SER A 11 7.05 20.90 -6.86
N ASN A 12 6.61 19.89 -7.61
CA ASN A 12 6.01 18.69 -7.03
C ASN A 12 7.04 17.55 -6.92
N PRO A 13 7.44 17.13 -5.71
CA PRO A 13 8.41 16.06 -5.55
C PRO A 13 7.79 14.71 -5.96
N ALA A 14 8.49 13.97 -6.82
CA ALA A 14 8.21 12.56 -7.07
C ALA A 14 8.92 11.71 -6.00
N ALA A 15 8.16 10.91 -5.25
CA ALA A 15 8.73 9.99 -4.27
C ALA A 15 9.28 8.73 -4.96
N TYR A 16 10.47 8.30 -4.54
CA TYR A 16 11.12 7.11 -5.07
C TYR A 16 10.30 5.85 -4.78
N LEU A 17 10.10 4.99 -5.79
CA LEU A 17 9.27 3.77 -5.73
C LEU A 17 7.80 4.01 -5.38
N VAL A 18 7.31 5.23 -5.54
CA VAL A 18 5.91 5.56 -5.29
C VAL A 18 5.29 6.07 -6.58
N ASP A 19 4.37 5.29 -7.13
CA ASP A 19 3.58 5.72 -8.28
C ASP A 19 2.74 6.94 -7.90
N ALA A 20 2.73 7.93 -8.78
CA ALA A 20 2.02 9.18 -8.56
C ALA A 20 1.35 9.62 -9.85
N SER A 21 0.17 10.24 -9.72
CA SER A 21 -0.49 10.94 -10.80
C SER A 21 -1.13 12.20 -10.23
N ASN A 22 -0.85 13.32 -10.88
CA ASN A 22 -1.32 14.64 -10.48
C ASN A 22 -1.92 15.33 -11.69
N VAL A 23 -3.08 15.94 -11.49
CA VAL A 23 -3.77 16.72 -12.51
C VAL A 23 -3.85 18.15 -12.01
N CYS A 24 -3.46 19.10 -12.85
CA CYS A 24 -3.49 20.51 -12.52
C CYS A 24 -3.88 21.34 -13.73
N ALA A 25 -4.40 22.55 -13.50
CA ALA A 25 -4.74 23.49 -14.56
C ALA A 25 -3.65 24.54 -14.72
N ARG A 26 -3.43 25.02 -15.95
CA ARG A 26 -2.70 26.26 -16.24
C ARG A 26 -3.62 27.22 -16.95
N ILE A 27 -3.41 28.49 -16.67
CA ILE A 27 -4.13 29.61 -17.29
C ILE A 27 -3.06 30.53 -17.86
N PHE A 28 -3.17 30.83 -19.13
CA PHE A 28 -2.26 31.70 -19.88
C PHE A 28 -2.91 33.06 -20.03
N SER A 29 -2.12 34.11 -19.81
CA SER A 29 -2.57 35.48 -19.97
C SER A 29 -2.65 35.88 -21.44
N ASN A 30 -1.69 35.41 -22.23
CA ASN A 30 -1.64 35.60 -23.67
C ASN A 30 -1.15 34.33 -24.36
N LEU A 31 -2.08 33.51 -24.83
CA LEU A 31 -1.75 32.23 -25.45
C LEU A 31 -0.88 32.39 -26.72
N SER A 32 -0.99 33.49 -27.46
CA SER A 32 -0.21 33.66 -28.71
C SER A 32 1.28 33.86 -28.45
N GLU A 33 1.63 34.62 -27.40
CA GLU A 33 3.01 34.85 -26.98
C GLU A 33 3.55 33.67 -26.15
N GLU A 34 2.71 33.11 -25.29
CA GLU A 34 3.08 32.04 -24.36
C GLU A 34 3.18 30.67 -25.03
N CYS A 35 2.51 30.43 -26.16
CA CYS A 35 2.51 29.12 -26.81
C CYS A 35 3.93 28.59 -27.09
N SER A 36 4.80 29.43 -27.67
CA SER A 36 6.16 29.02 -28.04
C SER A 36 7.20 29.29 -26.95
N SER A 37 6.89 30.16 -25.98
CA SER A 37 7.85 30.62 -24.96
C SER A 37 7.64 29.98 -23.59
N ASN A 38 6.44 29.47 -23.29
CA ASN A 38 6.12 28.93 -21.99
C ASN A 38 6.67 27.50 -21.84
N PRO A 39 7.59 27.25 -20.89
CA PRO A 39 8.25 25.96 -20.75
C PRO A 39 7.27 24.83 -20.39
N ALA A 40 6.12 25.14 -19.80
CA ALA A 40 5.11 24.14 -19.43
C ALA A 40 4.43 23.49 -20.63
N LEU A 41 4.42 24.16 -21.80
CA LEU A 41 3.82 23.62 -23.03
C LEU A 41 4.83 22.87 -23.90
N ASN A 42 6.13 22.96 -23.59
CA ASN A 42 7.20 22.35 -24.36
C ASN A 42 7.68 21.05 -23.70
N ALA A 43 7.61 19.93 -24.43
CA ALA A 43 8.05 18.63 -23.94
C ALA A 43 9.54 18.58 -23.60
N ALA A 44 10.39 19.33 -24.31
CA ALA A 44 11.84 19.37 -24.07
C ALA A 44 12.18 19.73 -22.61
N THR A 45 11.40 20.61 -22.00
CA THR A 45 11.53 21.04 -20.59
C THR A 45 11.56 19.87 -19.61
N PHE A 46 10.89 18.76 -19.93
CA PHE A 46 10.62 17.67 -19.00
C PHE A 46 11.60 16.51 -19.09
N TYR A 47 12.53 16.51 -20.05
CA TYR A 47 13.48 15.39 -20.17
C TYR A 47 14.83 15.77 -20.78
N GLU A 48 14.92 16.83 -21.59
CA GLU A 48 16.19 17.23 -22.17
C GLU A 48 17.12 17.76 -21.08
N ASN A 49 18.37 17.29 -21.10
CA ASN A 49 19.37 17.65 -20.10
C ASN A 49 18.93 17.35 -18.64
N PHE A 50 17.97 16.46 -18.46
CA PHE A 50 17.56 16.01 -17.13
C PHE A 50 18.23 14.67 -16.83
N ARG A 51 18.93 14.61 -15.69
CA ARG A 51 19.56 13.39 -15.20
C ARG A 51 19.14 13.13 -13.77
N ILE A 52 18.79 11.88 -13.51
CA ILE A 52 18.39 11.40 -12.19
C ILE A 52 19.50 10.58 -11.57
N ILE A 53 19.57 10.59 -10.25
CA ILE A 53 20.46 9.73 -9.49
C ILE A 53 19.88 8.31 -9.51
N LYS A 54 20.72 7.33 -9.84
CA LYS A 54 20.30 5.92 -9.90
C LYS A 54 20.04 5.34 -8.52
N ASP A 55 20.86 5.70 -7.53
CA ASP A 55 20.83 5.10 -6.20
C ASP A 55 20.61 6.12 -5.07
N THR A 56 19.66 5.83 -4.19
CA THR A 56 19.35 6.64 -2.99
C THR A 56 20.51 6.80 -2.03
N PHE A 57 21.49 5.88 -2.04
CA PHE A 57 22.72 5.98 -1.24
C PHE A 57 23.50 7.28 -1.49
N LEU A 58 23.39 7.85 -2.70
CA LEU A 58 24.08 9.08 -3.08
C LEU A 58 23.37 10.36 -2.62
N LEU A 59 22.19 10.23 -1.98
CA LEU A 59 21.46 11.34 -1.37
C LEU A 59 21.89 11.61 0.08
N GLN A 60 22.86 10.86 0.61
CA GLN A 60 23.41 11.05 1.96
C GLN A 60 24.36 12.26 2.01
N SER A 61 24.46 12.91 3.17
CA SER A 61 25.35 14.06 3.36
C SER A 61 26.82 13.63 3.32
N PHE A 62 27.60 14.26 2.41
CA PHE A 62 29.03 13.99 2.26
C PHE A 62 29.84 14.80 3.28
N ASN A 63 30.63 14.12 4.12
CA ASN A 63 31.73 14.74 4.86
C ASN A 63 33.05 14.17 4.33
N THR A 64 34.03 15.02 4.04
CA THR A 64 35.34 14.64 3.45
C THR A 64 36.15 13.63 4.28
N SER A 65 35.67 13.28 5.47
CA SER A 65 36.28 12.32 6.39
C SER A 65 35.63 10.92 6.40
N SER A 66 34.51 10.70 5.68
CA SER A 66 33.79 9.42 5.69
C SER A 66 34.11 8.55 4.48
N THR A 67 34.73 7.38 4.68
CA THR A 67 34.75 6.29 3.70
C THR A 67 33.34 5.73 3.54
N ILE A 68 32.69 6.00 2.42
CA ILE A 68 31.30 5.59 2.21
C ILE A 68 31.26 4.16 1.69
N GLN A 69 30.58 3.28 2.43
CA GLN A 69 30.38 1.88 2.07
C GLN A 69 28.97 1.74 1.50
N HIS A 70 28.85 1.42 0.21
CA HIS A 70 27.59 0.97 -0.36
C HIS A 70 27.20 -0.36 0.30
N PRO A 71 25.96 -0.53 0.80
CA PRO A 71 25.56 -1.70 1.59
C PRO A 71 25.71 -3.03 0.85
N ILE A 72 25.77 -3.01 -0.49
CA ILE A 72 25.94 -4.20 -1.34
C ILE A 72 27.31 -4.24 -2.05
N LEU A 73 27.89 -3.08 -2.38
CA LEU A 73 29.07 -2.99 -3.25
C LEU A 73 30.37 -2.67 -2.48
N GLY A 74 30.27 -2.44 -1.17
CA GLY A 74 31.42 -2.06 -0.33
C GLY A 74 31.90 -0.62 -0.58
N SER A 75 33.18 -0.37 -0.38
CA SER A 75 33.78 0.97 -0.49
C SER A 75 33.57 1.56 -1.88
N VAL A 76 32.84 2.66 -1.98
CA VAL A 76 32.68 3.38 -3.24
C VAL A 76 33.80 4.40 -3.38
N ASP A 77 34.70 4.19 -4.33
CA ASP A 77 35.75 5.16 -4.63
C ASP A 77 35.18 6.34 -5.41
N LEU A 78 34.93 7.45 -4.71
CA LEU A 78 34.43 8.69 -5.29
C LEU A 78 35.57 9.63 -5.74
N SER A 79 36.85 9.23 -5.60
CA SER A 79 38.01 10.09 -5.91
C SER A 79 38.13 10.46 -7.39
N GLY A 80 37.43 9.75 -8.29
CA GLY A 80 37.31 10.07 -9.72
C GLY A 80 36.03 10.79 -10.14
N VAL A 81 35.08 11.05 -9.24
CA VAL A 81 33.80 11.71 -9.60
C VAL A 81 33.98 13.23 -9.59
N THR A 82 34.42 13.78 -10.72
CA THR A 82 34.61 15.24 -10.89
C THR A 82 33.36 15.98 -11.37
N SER A 83 32.36 15.25 -11.87
CA SER A 83 31.07 15.78 -12.33
C SER A 83 29.92 14.98 -11.73
N LEU A 84 29.01 15.65 -11.02
CA LEU A 84 27.76 15.06 -10.53
C LEU A 84 26.76 14.80 -11.66
N TYR A 85 26.93 15.47 -12.81
CA TYR A 85 25.98 15.42 -13.90
C TYR A 85 26.26 14.28 -14.88
N ASN A 86 27.51 14.07 -15.32
CA ASN A 86 27.82 13.02 -16.30
C ASN A 86 28.74 11.95 -15.69
N ASN A 87 28.15 11.01 -14.98
CA ASN A 87 28.86 9.91 -14.31
C ASN A 87 28.06 8.61 -14.37
N SER A 88 28.67 7.52 -13.92
CA SER A 88 28.05 6.17 -13.86
C SER A 88 26.85 6.09 -12.90
N TYR A 89 26.75 7.03 -11.95
CA TYR A 89 25.77 7.09 -10.88
C TYR A 89 24.48 7.86 -11.22
N THR A 90 24.48 8.56 -12.35
CA THR A 90 23.32 9.28 -12.87
C THR A 90 22.87 8.68 -14.19
N LEU A 91 21.61 8.88 -14.51
CA LEU A 91 20.95 8.35 -15.70
C LEU A 91 20.17 9.48 -16.37
N ALA A 92 20.22 9.56 -17.70
CA ALA A 92 19.35 10.46 -18.45
C ALA A 92 17.95 9.85 -18.59
N ILE A 93 16.92 10.69 -18.57
CA ILE A 93 15.57 10.28 -18.97
C ILE A 93 15.52 10.26 -20.50
N THR A 94 15.08 9.14 -21.08
CA THR A 94 14.96 8.98 -22.53
C THR A 94 13.51 8.78 -22.95
N LEU A 95 13.17 9.06 -24.21
CA LEU A 95 11.85 8.73 -24.73
C LEU A 95 11.57 7.23 -24.59
N ASP A 96 10.33 6.86 -24.22
CA ASP A 96 9.93 5.47 -24.09
C ASP A 96 10.07 4.74 -25.44
N PRO A 97 10.75 3.59 -25.52
CA PRO A 97 10.83 2.83 -26.77
C PRO A 97 9.46 2.36 -27.27
N ASN A 98 8.48 2.22 -26.36
CA ASN A 98 7.13 1.77 -26.67
C ASN A 98 6.18 2.96 -26.70
N ASN A 99 6.02 3.55 -27.88
CA ASN A 99 5.02 4.58 -28.17
C ASN A 99 5.20 5.90 -27.39
N PRO A 100 6.32 6.63 -27.59
CA PRO A 100 6.71 7.77 -26.77
C PRO A 100 5.88 9.04 -26.97
N LEU A 101 5.25 9.22 -28.13
CA LEU A 101 4.60 10.47 -28.53
C LEU A 101 3.16 10.19 -29.00
N GLN A 102 2.19 10.69 -28.24
CA GLN A 102 0.77 10.55 -28.54
C GLN A 102 0.10 11.92 -28.73
N CYS A 103 -0.90 11.97 -29.57
CA CYS A 103 -1.59 13.20 -29.96
C CYS A 103 -3.10 12.99 -29.81
N ILE A 104 -3.76 13.95 -29.18
CA ILE A 104 -5.22 13.98 -29.06
C ILE A 104 -5.79 14.76 -30.24
N LYS A 105 -6.59 14.08 -31.06
CA LYS A 105 -7.36 14.68 -32.15
C LYS A 105 -8.82 14.31 -32.00
N ASN A 106 -9.71 15.30 -31.97
CA ASN A 106 -11.15 15.11 -31.80
C ASN A 106 -11.53 14.24 -30.56
N GLY A 107 -10.78 14.38 -29.47
CA GLY A 107 -10.99 13.62 -28.24
C GLY A 107 -10.43 12.18 -28.24
N VAL A 108 -9.79 11.75 -29.33
CA VAL A 108 -9.18 10.42 -29.45
C VAL A 108 -7.66 10.53 -29.40
N THR A 109 -7.03 9.73 -28.55
CA THR A 109 -5.57 9.61 -28.44
C THR A 109 -5.05 8.64 -29.50
N SER A 110 -4.09 9.08 -30.31
CA SER A 110 -3.42 8.25 -31.32
C SER A 110 -1.94 8.63 -31.42
N ASN A 111 -1.15 7.89 -32.21
CA ASN A 111 0.26 8.21 -32.38
C ASN A 111 0.41 9.55 -33.13
N CYS A 112 1.37 10.36 -32.69
CA CYS A 112 1.70 11.59 -33.39
C CYS A 112 2.31 11.31 -34.77
N ILE A 113 2.19 12.29 -35.67
CA ILE A 113 2.77 12.22 -37.03
C ILE A 113 4.30 12.45 -36.98
N PHE A 114 4.76 13.18 -35.97
CA PHE A 114 6.17 13.48 -35.74
C PHE A 114 6.84 12.41 -34.87
N THR A 115 8.13 12.21 -35.11
CA THR A 115 8.98 11.22 -34.42
C THR A 115 9.91 11.83 -33.37
N THR A 116 9.96 13.15 -33.30
CA THR A 116 10.73 13.92 -32.31
C THR A 116 9.79 14.89 -31.60
N THR A 117 10.14 15.32 -30.38
CA THR A 117 9.33 16.26 -29.61
C THR A 117 9.26 17.61 -30.33
N PRO A 118 8.05 18.07 -30.72
CA PRO A 118 7.90 19.35 -31.40
C PRO A 118 8.02 20.51 -30.40
N VAL A 119 8.40 21.68 -30.92
CA VAL A 119 8.21 22.94 -30.20
C VAL A 119 6.76 23.40 -30.45
N PRO A 120 5.99 23.75 -29.41
CA PRO A 120 4.66 24.29 -29.59
C PRO A 120 4.69 25.60 -30.38
N THR A 121 3.75 25.79 -31.30
CA THR A 121 3.70 26.96 -32.18
C THR A 121 2.30 27.52 -32.27
N TYR A 122 2.16 28.83 -32.09
CA TYR A 122 0.86 29.49 -32.26
C TYR A 122 0.52 29.66 -33.74
N ASN A 123 -0.72 29.37 -34.10
CA ASN A 123 -1.26 29.58 -35.44
C ASN A 123 -2.30 30.70 -35.40
N ASP A 124 -1.94 31.84 -35.99
CA ASP A 124 -2.76 33.05 -35.99
C ASP A 124 -4.04 32.93 -36.85
N ILE A 125 -4.11 31.96 -37.77
CA ILE A 125 -5.26 31.81 -38.69
C ILE A 125 -6.43 31.17 -37.97
N ASN A 126 -6.17 30.15 -37.16
CA ASN A 126 -7.18 29.38 -36.44
C ASN A 126 -7.21 29.71 -34.93
N ASN A 127 -6.35 30.62 -34.47
CA ASN A 127 -6.17 30.99 -33.06
C ASN A 127 -5.90 29.78 -32.14
N THR A 128 -5.06 28.84 -32.60
CA THR A 128 -4.72 27.65 -31.82
C THR A 128 -3.22 27.56 -31.53
N CYS A 129 -2.87 27.19 -30.30
CA CYS A 129 -1.53 26.75 -29.96
C CYS A 129 -1.37 25.27 -30.37
N GLN A 130 -0.58 25.02 -31.41
CA GLN A 130 -0.40 23.69 -31.98
C GLN A 130 0.65 22.89 -31.20
N ASN A 131 0.41 21.58 -31.08
CA ASN A 131 1.32 20.64 -30.42
C ASN A 131 1.67 21.00 -28.97
N ALA A 132 0.72 21.54 -28.22
CA ALA A 132 0.93 21.87 -26.82
C ALA A 132 0.96 20.60 -25.96
N LEU A 133 1.89 20.53 -25.02
CA LEU A 133 2.00 19.41 -24.09
C LEU A 133 0.83 19.37 -23.09
N VAL A 134 0.18 18.22 -22.95
CA VAL A 134 -0.93 18.02 -22.00
C VAL A 134 -0.74 16.86 -21.03
N GLU A 135 0.12 15.89 -21.33
CA GLU A 135 0.46 14.83 -20.38
C GLU A 135 1.95 14.51 -20.42
N VAL A 136 2.52 14.32 -19.24
CA VAL A 136 3.85 13.74 -19.04
C VAL A 136 3.71 12.49 -18.19
N HIS A 137 4.23 11.38 -18.67
CA HIS A 137 4.26 10.13 -17.90
C HIS A 137 5.69 9.57 -17.89
N TYR A 138 6.29 9.55 -16.70
CA TYR A 138 7.58 8.92 -16.46
C TYR A 138 7.41 7.45 -16.10
N ARG A 139 8.33 6.62 -16.57
CA ARG A 139 8.41 5.20 -16.23
C ARG A 139 9.83 4.86 -15.82
N PHE A 140 10.02 4.54 -14.55
CA PHE A 140 11.30 4.15 -13.98
C PHE A 140 11.39 2.64 -13.83
N VAL A 141 12.43 2.02 -14.38
CA VAL A 141 12.71 0.60 -14.22
C VAL A 141 13.81 0.45 -13.19
N THR A 142 13.59 -0.40 -12.20
CA THR A 142 14.49 -0.60 -11.07
C THR A 142 15.08 -2.01 -11.06
N ASN A 143 16.34 -2.12 -10.65
CA ASN A 143 17.05 -3.39 -10.52
C ASN A 143 16.75 -4.08 -9.16
N GLY A 144 16.01 -3.40 -8.27
CA GLY A 144 15.70 -3.89 -6.91
C GLY A 144 16.88 -3.90 -5.93
N THR A 145 18.12 -3.79 -6.42
CA THR A 145 19.35 -3.82 -5.62
C THR A 145 20.22 -2.55 -5.75
N ILE A 146 20.35 -1.99 -6.97
CA ILE A 146 21.22 -0.84 -7.28
C ILE A 146 20.40 0.40 -7.71
N GLY A 147 19.12 0.44 -7.29
CA GLY A 147 18.21 1.53 -7.57
C GLY A 147 17.62 1.53 -8.99
N ILE A 148 17.51 2.71 -9.61
CA ILE A 148 16.95 2.94 -10.95
C ILE A 148 17.96 2.51 -12.01
N ASP A 149 17.53 1.57 -12.84
CA ASP A 149 18.28 1.02 -13.96
C ASP A 149 18.02 1.80 -15.25
N ASN A 150 16.74 2.05 -15.56
CA ASN A 150 16.31 2.82 -16.72
C ASN A 150 15.20 3.84 -16.35
N ALA A 151 15.11 4.92 -17.13
CA ALA A 151 14.13 5.98 -16.92
C ALA A 151 13.61 6.46 -18.27
N TYR A 152 12.30 6.30 -18.47
CA TYR A 152 11.61 6.63 -19.70
C TYR A 152 10.59 7.72 -19.48
N VAL A 153 10.27 8.44 -20.54
CA VAL A 153 9.17 9.40 -20.57
C VAL A 153 8.35 9.24 -21.84
N ARG A 154 7.03 9.39 -21.70
CA ARG A 154 6.11 9.54 -22.82
C ARG A 154 5.32 10.84 -22.67
N PHE A 155 4.90 11.39 -23.80
CA PHE A 155 4.21 12.66 -23.88
C PHE A 155 2.90 12.54 -24.65
N VAL A 156 1.88 13.27 -24.18
CA VAL A 156 0.64 13.49 -24.94
C VAL A 156 0.52 14.96 -25.31
N PHE A 157 0.23 15.23 -26.58
CA PHE A 157 0.08 16.56 -27.15
C PHE A 157 -1.37 16.82 -27.58
N LYS A 158 -1.78 18.08 -27.54
CA LYS A 158 -3.09 18.54 -27.99
C LYS A 158 -2.98 19.98 -28.52
N ASP A 159 -3.74 20.29 -29.56
CA ASP A 159 -3.91 21.68 -29.99
C ASP A 159 -4.87 22.41 -29.04
N LEU A 160 -4.46 23.59 -28.56
CA LEU A 160 -5.25 24.39 -27.61
C LEU A 160 -5.97 25.51 -28.34
N ASP A 161 -7.27 25.57 -28.15
CA ASP A 161 -8.20 26.59 -28.63
C ASP A 161 -8.65 27.55 -27.51
N SER A 162 -8.16 27.34 -26.28
CA SER A 162 -8.49 28.14 -25.11
C SER A 162 -7.23 28.50 -24.32
N PRO A 163 -7.21 29.64 -23.61
CA PRO A 163 -6.07 30.10 -22.82
C PRO A 163 -5.93 29.32 -21.49
N SER A 164 -6.48 28.11 -21.41
CA SER A 164 -6.34 27.26 -20.24
C SER A 164 -6.18 25.81 -20.66
N VAL A 165 -5.34 25.08 -19.94
CA VAL A 165 -5.09 23.67 -20.21
C VAL A 165 -5.01 22.89 -18.91
N THR A 166 -5.64 21.72 -18.88
CA THR A 166 -5.43 20.74 -17.82
C THR A 166 -4.28 19.85 -18.23
N GLN A 167 -3.25 19.79 -17.39
CA GLN A 167 -2.10 18.92 -17.58
C GLN A 167 -2.09 17.78 -16.57
N THR A 168 -1.68 16.61 -17.03
CA THR A 168 -1.52 15.42 -16.20
C THR A 168 -0.04 15.05 -16.11
N PHE A 169 0.47 14.89 -14.90
CA PHE A 169 1.84 14.47 -14.63
C PHE A 169 1.81 13.18 -13.84
N SER A 170 2.49 12.16 -14.33
CA SER A 170 2.52 10.86 -13.68
C SER A 170 3.89 10.22 -13.71
N ALA A 171 4.14 9.35 -12.73
CA ALA A 171 5.36 8.58 -12.60
C ALA A 171 5.00 7.17 -12.15
N THR A 172 5.59 6.16 -12.80
CA THR A 172 5.42 4.75 -12.45
C THR A 172 6.77 4.07 -12.25
N PHE A 173 6.83 3.09 -11.34
CA PHE A 173 8.03 2.31 -11.06
C PHE A 173 7.79 0.82 -11.33
N SER A 174 8.66 0.18 -12.10
CA SER A 174 8.60 -1.26 -12.39
C SER A 174 9.95 -1.94 -12.13
N ALA A 175 9.98 -3.26 -11.97
CA ALA A 175 11.22 -4.01 -11.81
C ALA A 175 11.71 -4.55 -13.18
N ILE A 176 13.02 -4.77 -13.36
CA ILE A 176 13.60 -5.31 -14.61
C ILE A 176 12.96 -6.63 -15.07
N ASN A 177 12.37 -7.41 -14.14
CA ASN A 177 11.74 -8.70 -14.41
C ASN A 177 10.22 -8.74 -14.18
N SER A 178 9.54 -7.59 -14.05
CA SER A 178 8.08 -7.60 -13.95
C SER A 178 7.49 -7.83 -15.34
N SER A 179 6.77 -8.95 -15.50
CA SER A 179 5.79 -9.14 -16.58
C SER A 179 4.89 -7.90 -16.70
N THR A 180 4.31 -7.69 -17.88
CA THR A 180 3.45 -6.55 -18.31
C THR A 180 2.14 -6.37 -17.51
N THR A 181 2.10 -6.79 -16.26
CA THR A 181 0.99 -6.66 -15.31
C THR A 181 1.38 -5.61 -14.29
N GLU A 182 0.58 -4.54 -14.20
CA GLU A 182 0.69 -3.44 -13.23
C GLU A 182 1.20 -3.91 -11.86
N PRO A 183 2.20 -3.23 -11.28
CA PRO A 183 2.70 -3.57 -9.96
C PRO A 183 1.59 -3.44 -8.91
N ILE A 184 1.60 -4.39 -7.98
CA ILE A 184 0.59 -4.49 -6.93
C ILE A 184 0.79 -3.34 -5.97
N GLN A 185 -0.20 -2.44 -5.84
CA GLN A 185 -0.17 -1.42 -4.79
C GLN A 185 -0.27 -2.08 -3.42
N ARG A 186 0.87 -2.20 -2.73
CA ARG A 186 0.95 -2.54 -1.31
C ARG A 186 0.66 -1.29 -0.48
N SER A 187 -0.09 -1.45 0.61
CA SER A 187 -0.70 -0.33 1.32
C SER A 187 0.13 0.15 2.50
N GLY A 188 1.26 0.80 2.21
CA GLY A 188 2.13 1.39 3.25
C GLY A 188 3.13 0.41 3.87
N ASN A 189 4.17 0.98 4.47
CA ASN A 189 5.20 0.29 5.25
C ASN A 189 5.38 1.05 6.57
N PRO A 190 5.24 0.41 7.74
CA PRO A 190 4.72 -0.94 7.98
C PRO A 190 3.18 -0.99 8.09
N GLY A 191 2.49 0.13 8.35
CA GLY A 191 1.04 0.15 8.56
C GLY A 191 0.20 0.43 7.32
N TYR A 192 -1.11 0.14 7.43
CA TYR A 192 -2.10 0.50 6.42
C TYR A 192 -2.29 2.03 6.33
N GLN A 193 -2.35 2.53 5.09
CA GLN A 193 -2.70 3.92 4.78
C GLN A 193 -4.17 4.05 4.39
N ILE A 194 -4.84 5.10 4.87
CA ILE A 194 -6.24 5.38 4.53
C ILE A 194 -6.41 5.55 3.02
N GLY A 195 -7.45 4.94 2.46
CA GLY A 195 -7.77 5.01 1.04
C GLY A 195 -6.96 4.06 0.16
N LYS A 196 -6.08 3.23 0.73
CA LYS A 196 -5.34 2.21 -0.01
C LYS A 196 -5.99 0.83 0.13
N PRO A 197 -5.90 -0.06 -0.88
CA PRO A 197 -6.60 -1.34 -0.85
C PRO A 197 -6.12 -2.30 0.24
N ILE A 198 -7.03 -3.11 0.78
CA ILE A 198 -6.67 -4.20 1.70
C ILE A 198 -6.21 -5.41 0.90
N ILE A 199 -5.04 -5.96 1.23
CA ILE A 199 -4.47 -7.13 0.56
C ILE A 199 -5.15 -8.39 1.10
N ALA A 200 -5.54 -9.30 0.20
CA ALA A 200 -6.14 -10.58 0.56
C ALA A 200 -5.54 -11.73 -0.25
N GLY A 201 -5.56 -12.93 0.33
CA GLY A 201 -5.04 -14.14 -0.30
C GLY A 201 -5.59 -15.42 0.33
N VAL A 202 -5.13 -16.53 -0.21
CA VAL A 202 -5.54 -17.88 0.20
C VAL A 202 -4.33 -18.59 0.80
N PHE A 203 -4.51 -19.16 1.98
CA PHE A 203 -3.48 -19.96 2.61
C PHE A 203 -3.32 -21.28 1.84
N ASN A 204 -2.08 -21.58 1.48
CA ASN A 204 -1.72 -22.81 0.79
C ASN A 204 -0.49 -23.45 1.44
N ILE A 205 -0.46 -24.78 1.41
CA ILE A 205 0.67 -25.60 1.85
C ILE A 205 1.23 -26.29 0.61
N THR A 206 2.47 -25.94 0.25
CA THR A 206 3.20 -26.59 -0.84
C THR A 206 4.27 -27.51 -0.27
N THR A 207 4.26 -28.77 -0.72
CA THR A 207 5.29 -29.76 -0.36
C THR A 207 6.20 -29.95 -1.56
N GLN A 208 7.48 -29.57 -1.43
CA GLN A 208 8.53 -29.94 -2.37
C GLN A 208 9.48 -30.93 -1.68
N GLY A 209 9.44 -32.19 -2.10
CA GLY A 209 10.26 -33.25 -1.50
C GLY A 209 9.91 -33.48 -0.02
N THR A 210 10.90 -33.29 0.86
CA THR A 210 10.75 -33.40 2.33
C THR A 210 10.42 -32.08 3.02
N THR A 211 10.40 -30.97 2.30
CA THR A 211 10.13 -29.64 2.86
C THR A 211 8.69 -29.21 2.59
N THR A 212 7.98 -28.89 3.67
CA THR A 212 6.65 -28.27 3.65
C THR A 212 6.82 -26.77 3.83
N GLN A 213 6.34 -25.98 2.87
CA GLN A 213 6.28 -24.52 2.98
C GLN A 213 4.82 -24.06 3.02
N GLU A 214 4.52 -23.28 4.05
CA GLU A 214 3.26 -22.54 4.16
C GLU A 214 3.43 -21.17 3.49
N LYS A 215 2.47 -20.80 2.65
CA LYS A 215 2.51 -19.54 1.93
C LYS A 215 1.12 -19.02 1.65
N ILE A 216 0.95 -17.70 1.64
CA ILE A 216 -0.25 -17.06 1.11
C ILE A 216 -0.13 -16.91 -0.40
N LEU A 217 -1.09 -17.48 -1.13
CA LEU A 217 -1.27 -17.25 -2.55
C LEU A 217 -2.13 -16.00 -2.74
N LEU A 218 -1.57 -15.01 -3.43
CA LEU A 218 -2.33 -13.83 -3.84
C LEU A 218 -3.17 -14.22 -5.07
N THR A 219 -4.48 -14.04 -4.98
CA THR A 219 -5.39 -14.39 -6.08
C THR A 219 -5.27 -13.34 -7.19
N SER A 220 -4.58 -13.69 -8.28
CA SER A 220 -4.32 -12.80 -9.43
C SER A 220 -5.59 -12.39 -10.17
N GLU A 221 -6.62 -13.24 -10.19
CA GLU A 221 -7.88 -13.02 -10.92
C GLU A 221 -8.77 -11.92 -10.34
N ARG A 222 -8.45 -11.40 -9.15
CA ARG A 222 -9.32 -10.47 -8.38
C ARG A 222 -8.58 -9.28 -7.82
N GLY A 223 -7.39 -9.04 -8.37
CA GLY A 223 -6.53 -7.94 -7.95
C GLY A 223 -6.05 -8.07 -6.52
N GLN A 224 -5.66 -9.26 -6.04
CA GLN A 224 -4.89 -9.43 -4.78
C GLN A 224 -5.43 -8.70 -3.53
N GLN A 225 -6.72 -8.36 -3.53
CA GLN A 225 -7.32 -7.42 -2.59
C GLN A 225 -8.62 -7.99 -2.04
N LEU A 226 -9.00 -7.52 -0.87
CA LEU A 226 -10.35 -7.71 -0.35
C LEU A 226 -11.30 -6.84 -1.17
N THR A 227 -12.45 -7.40 -1.56
CA THR A 227 -13.35 -6.74 -2.52
C THR A 227 -14.81 -6.82 -2.11
N LEU A 228 -15.59 -5.82 -2.47
CA LEU A 228 -17.05 -5.77 -2.43
C LEU A 228 -17.67 -6.12 -3.79
N ILE A 229 -18.98 -6.36 -3.80
CA ILE A 229 -19.71 -6.60 -5.04
C ILE A 229 -19.65 -5.34 -5.92
N LYS A 230 -19.53 -5.52 -7.23
CA LYS A 230 -19.63 -4.44 -8.21
C LYS A 230 -20.74 -4.78 -9.20
N PRO A 231 -21.79 -3.94 -9.33
CA PRO A 231 -22.84 -4.19 -10.30
C PRO A 231 -22.30 -4.04 -11.72
N THR A 232 -22.86 -4.82 -12.65
CA THR A 232 -22.69 -4.56 -14.09
C THR A 232 -23.35 -3.23 -14.48
N VAL A 233 -23.13 -2.81 -15.73
CA VAL A 233 -23.87 -1.69 -16.35
C VAL A 233 -25.39 -1.86 -16.30
N ASN A 234 -25.89 -3.11 -16.21
CA ASN A 234 -27.32 -3.43 -16.12
C ASN A 234 -27.81 -3.58 -14.67
N GLY A 235 -26.93 -3.32 -13.68
CA GLY A 235 -27.21 -3.48 -12.26
C GLY A 235 -27.12 -4.92 -11.76
N ASP A 236 -26.80 -5.90 -12.60
CA ASP A 236 -26.81 -7.32 -12.22
C ASP A 236 -25.54 -7.73 -11.45
N CYS A 237 -25.67 -8.71 -10.55
CA CYS A 237 -24.55 -9.28 -9.80
C CYS A 237 -23.68 -10.18 -10.69
N LEU A 238 -22.38 -9.96 -10.64
CA LEU A 238 -21.40 -10.83 -11.30
C LEU A 238 -21.12 -12.04 -10.41
N THR A 239 -21.41 -13.24 -10.92
CA THR A 239 -21.23 -14.50 -10.18
C THR A 239 -20.10 -15.38 -10.73
N ASP A 240 -19.56 -15.05 -11.89
CA ASP A 240 -18.45 -15.79 -12.51
C ASP A 240 -17.08 -15.37 -11.95
N ALA A 241 -16.13 -16.30 -11.97
CA ALA A 241 -14.75 -16.06 -11.56
C ALA A 241 -14.03 -15.10 -12.55
N GLY A 242 -13.21 -14.19 -12.03
CA GLY A 242 -12.34 -13.30 -12.84
C GLY A 242 -12.93 -11.94 -13.23
N LEU A 243 -14.06 -11.52 -12.64
CA LEU A 243 -14.74 -10.26 -12.96
C LEU A 243 -14.34 -9.10 -12.03
N LEU A 244 -14.40 -7.87 -12.58
CA LEU A 244 -14.03 -6.63 -11.87
C LEU A 244 -14.93 -6.41 -10.65
N ARG A 245 -14.33 -6.46 -9.46
CA ARG A 245 -14.98 -6.12 -8.19
C ARG A 245 -14.51 -4.76 -7.69
N GLU A 246 -15.19 -4.24 -6.68
CA GLU A 246 -14.80 -2.97 -6.07
C GLU A 246 -13.82 -3.25 -4.92
N PRO A 247 -12.60 -2.68 -4.92
CA PRO A 247 -11.64 -2.93 -3.85
C PRO A 247 -12.10 -2.29 -2.54
N VAL A 248 -11.85 -2.99 -1.42
CA VAL A 248 -12.04 -2.42 -0.08
C VAL A 248 -10.85 -1.53 0.23
N LEU A 249 -11.11 -0.24 0.43
CA LEU A 249 -10.11 0.75 0.78
C LEU A 249 -10.02 0.90 2.30
N PHE A 250 -8.81 0.85 2.85
CA PHE A 250 -8.58 0.93 4.29
C PHE A 250 -9.10 2.26 4.87
N GLY A 251 -9.83 2.18 5.99
CA GLY A 251 -10.38 3.35 6.68
C GLY A 251 -11.55 4.03 5.97
N GLN A 252 -12.14 3.40 4.97
CA GLN A 252 -13.32 3.92 4.26
C GLN A 252 -14.48 2.94 4.36
N ASP A 253 -15.54 3.33 5.06
CA ASP A 253 -16.78 2.56 5.08
C ASP A 253 -17.43 2.64 3.69
N MET A 254 -17.77 1.48 3.12
CA MET A 254 -18.33 1.38 1.75
C MET A 254 -19.56 0.48 1.75
N ARG A 255 -20.51 0.76 0.84
CA ARG A 255 -21.68 -0.10 0.60
C ARG A 255 -21.95 -0.16 -0.89
N THR A 256 -22.14 -1.37 -1.40
CA THR A 256 -22.48 -1.64 -2.79
C THR A 256 -23.69 -2.58 -2.87
N GLY A 257 -24.34 -2.61 -4.03
CA GLY A 257 -25.46 -3.48 -4.29
C GLY A 257 -25.57 -3.86 -5.76
N CYS A 258 -26.27 -4.95 -6.03
CA CYS A 258 -26.55 -5.45 -7.37
C CYS A 258 -27.81 -6.30 -7.35
N PHE A 259 -28.30 -6.68 -8.53
CA PHE A 259 -29.51 -7.47 -8.69
C PHE A 259 -29.21 -8.91 -9.11
N ILE A 260 -29.87 -9.88 -8.45
CA ILE A 260 -29.97 -11.26 -8.93
C ILE A 260 -31.36 -11.46 -9.51
N SER A 261 -31.43 -12.02 -10.72
CA SER A 261 -32.71 -12.33 -11.37
C SER A 261 -33.27 -13.65 -10.87
N ILE A 262 -34.49 -13.60 -10.36
CA ILE A 262 -35.32 -14.74 -9.96
C ILE A 262 -36.20 -15.12 -11.15
N GLN A 263 -36.19 -16.40 -11.50
CA GLN A 263 -37.06 -16.99 -12.50
C GLN A 263 -38.02 -17.97 -11.80
N SER A 264 -39.22 -18.15 -12.36
CA SER A 264 -40.19 -19.08 -11.77
C SER A 264 -39.61 -20.49 -11.73
N ALA A 265 -39.57 -21.11 -10.56
CA ALA A 265 -39.16 -22.50 -10.46
C ALA A 265 -40.07 -23.28 -9.52
N ASN A 266 -40.84 -24.19 -10.09
CA ASN A 266 -41.53 -25.28 -9.38
C ASN A 266 -40.53 -26.36 -8.87
N ALA A 267 -39.29 -25.98 -8.58
CA ALA A 267 -38.22 -26.92 -8.23
C ALA A 267 -37.92 -26.84 -6.72
N ALA A 268 -37.94 -27.99 -6.05
CA ALA A 268 -37.68 -28.15 -4.62
C ALA A 268 -36.29 -27.64 -4.16
N SER A 269 -35.38 -27.38 -5.09
CA SER A 269 -33.99 -26.95 -4.82
C SER A 269 -33.73 -25.48 -5.17
N TYR A 270 -34.76 -24.72 -5.59
CA TYR A 270 -34.58 -23.37 -6.13
C TYR A 270 -34.01 -22.39 -5.10
N CYS A 271 -34.57 -22.38 -3.89
CA CYS A 271 -34.11 -21.47 -2.83
C CYS A 271 -32.67 -21.77 -2.41
N VAL A 272 -32.26 -23.05 -2.42
CA VAL A 272 -30.88 -23.47 -2.14
C VAL A 272 -29.92 -22.90 -3.16
N LEU A 273 -30.22 -23.05 -4.46
CA LEU A 273 -29.40 -22.51 -5.54
C LEU A 273 -29.33 -20.98 -5.49
N LEU A 274 -30.46 -20.33 -5.19
CA LEU A 274 -30.53 -18.87 -5.08
C LEU A 274 -29.70 -18.36 -3.90
N GLN A 275 -29.77 -19.00 -2.73
CA GLN A 275 -28.94 -18.65 -1.58
C GLN A 275 -27.45 -18.84 -1.87
N GLN A 276 -27.07 -19.93 -2.56
CA GLN A 276 -25.69 -20.15 -2.98
C GLN A 276 -25.22 -19.06 -3.96
N ALA A 277 -26.07 -18.66 -4.92
CA ALA A 277 -25.76 -17.57 -5.84
C ALA A 277 -25.54 -16.23 -5.11
N ILE A 278 -26.31 -15.95 -4.05
CA ILE A 278 -26.11 -14.75 -3.20
C ILE A 278 -24.78 -14.82 -2.45
N ILE A 279 -24.45 -15.97 -1.84
CA ILE A 279 -23.17 -16.15 -1.14
C ILE A 279 -22.01 -16.01 -2.13
N ASN A 280 -22.12 -16.62 -3.31
CA ASN A 280 -21.14 -16.48 -4.38
C ASN A 280 -21.03 -15.02 -4.85
N ALA A 281 -22.10 -14.24 -4.94
CA ALA A 281 -21.97 -12.82 -5.27
C ALA A 281 -21.18 -12.06 -4.18
N ILE A 282 -21.48 -12.30 -2.90
CA ILE A 282 -20.87 -11.61 -1.76
C ILE A 282 -19.40 -12.00 -1.58
N GLU A 283 -19.09 -13.29 -1.49
CA GLU A 283 -17.75 -13.80 -1.18
C GLU A 283 -16.90 -14.03 -2.42
N SER A 284 -17.55 -14.50 -3.49
CA SER A 284 -17.03 -14.69 -4.83
C SER A 284 -15.96 -15.76 -5.01
N TYR A 285 -14.93 -15.91 -4.16
CA TYR A 285 -13.81 -16.83 -4.41
C TYR A 285 -13.90 -18.08 -3.54
N GLU A 286 -13.78 -19.26 -4.16
CA GLU A 286 -13.72 -20.60 -3.55
C GLU A 286 -14.63 -20.71 -2.31
N VAL A 287 -15.89 -20.35 -2.49
CA VAL A 287 -16.90 -20.53 -1.43
C VAL A 287 -17.03 -22.03 -1.20
N PRO A 288 -16.75 -22.53 0.01
CA PRO A 288 -16.86 -23.95 0.28
C PRO A 288 -18.32 -24.39 0.16
N GLU A 289 -18.53 -25.60 -0.37
CA GLU A 289 -19.86 -26.21 -0.40
C GLU A 289 -20.33 -26.56 1.03
N TYR A 290 -21.64 -26.45 1.26
CA TYR A 290 -22.23 -26.78 2.56
C TYR A 290 -22.24 -28.29 2.79
N ASP A 291 -21.60 -28.76 3.87
CA ASP A 291 -21.68 -30.16 4.26
C ASP A 291 -23.00 -30.43 4.98
N THR A 292 -23.94 -31.08 4.28
CA THR A 292 -25.25 -31.45 4.80
C THR A 292 -25.19 -32.52 5.90
N ARG A 293 -24.11 -33.30 5.99
CA ARG A 293 -23.94 -34.34 7.02
C ARG A 293 -23.46 -33.75 8.33
N LEU A 294 -22.59 -32.75 8.26
CA LEU A 294 -22.01 -32.07 9.42
C LEU A 294 -22.74 -30.77 9.78
N ASN A 295 -23.69 -30.34 8.94
CA ASN A 295 -24.44 -29.10 9.09
C ASN A 295 -23.53 -27.87 9.29
N VAL A 296 -22.45 -27.81 8.50
CA VAL A 296 -21.41 -26.80 8.64
C VAL A 296 -20.74 -26.54 7.28
N TYR A 297 -20.23 -25.31 7.10
CA TYR A 297 -19.29 -25.03 6.02
C TYR A 297 -17.87 -25.44 6.45
N PRO A 298 -17.10 -26.12 5.61
CA PRO A 298 -15.70 -26.38 5.91
C PRO A 298 -14.91 -25.06 5.98
N LYS A 299 -13.74 -25.12 6.63
CA LYS A 299 -12.89 -23.95 6.87
C LYS A 299 -12.55 -23.26 5.55
N ASN A 300 -12.77 -21.94 5.51
CA ASN A 300 -12.40 -21.11 4.38
C ASN A 300 -10.98 -20.59 4.58
N ASN A 301 -10.03 -20.98 3.73
CA ASN A 301 -8.61 -20.63 3.88
C ASN A 301 -8.29 -19.21 3.38
N ARG A 302 -9.19 -18.24 3.60
CA ARG A 302 -9.04 -16.86 3.13
C ARG A 302 -8.50 -15.97 4.24
N TYR A 303 -7.53 -15.13 3.89
CA TYR A 303 -6.82 -14.27 4.82
C TYR A 303 -6.65 -12.86 4.22
N VAL A 304 -6.53 -11.88 5.11
CA VAL A 304 -6.07 -10.52 4.77
C VAL A 304 -4.70 -10.28 5.38
N ALA A 305 -3.90 -9.41 4.78
CA ALA A 305 -2.64 -9.02 5.40
C ALA A 305 -2.89 -8.23 6.70
N MET A 306 -2.11 -8.50 7.75
CA MET A 306 -2.14 -7.73 8.99
C MET A 306 -1.63 -6.31 8.76
N PHE A 307 -0.64 -6.16 7.89
CA PHE A 307 0.07 -4.92 7.58
C PHE A 307 0.01 -4.62 6.08
N GLY A 308 0.29 -3.37 5.73
CA GLY A 308 0.33 -2.90 4.35
C GLY A 308 1.32 -3.62 3.44
N ASP A 309 2.37 -4.17 4.06
CA ASP A 309 3.54 -4.77 3.44
C ASP A 309 3.80 -6.24 3.87
N SER A 310 2.83 -6.90 4.53
CA SER A 310 2.98 -8.30 5.00
C SER A 310 3.57 -9.21 3.92
N ASP A 311 4.58 -9.99 4.29
CA ASP A 311 5.18 -10.98 3.39
C ASP A 311 4.27 -12.22 3.26
N VAL A 312 4.11 -12.68 2.02
CA VAL A 312 3.34 -13.89 1.69
C VAL A 312 3.97 -15.16 2.26
N GLY A 313 5.29 -15.15 2.50
CA GLY A 313 6.02 -16.26 3.10
C GLY A 313 5.91 -16.33 4.63
N ARG A 314 5.38 -15.29 5.29
CA ARG A 314 5.20 -15.24 6.74
C ARG A 314 3.72 -15.25 7.09
N THR A 315 3.15 -16.45 7.15
CA THR A 315 1.71 -16.67 7.40
C THR A 315 1.20 -16.10 8.73
N GLY A 316 2.07 -15.90 9.71
CA GLY A 316 1.73 -15.22 10.98
C GLY A 316 1.36 -13.74 10.85
N ASP A 317 1.77 -13.08 9.76
CA ASP A 317 1.44 -11.66 9.49
C ASP A 317 0.14 -11.52 8.67
N TRP A 318 -0.73 -12.55 8.71
CA TRP A 318 -2.00 -12.62 8.00
C TRP A 318 -3.15 -13.00 8.94
N VAL A 319 -4.30 -12.36 8.74
CA VAL A 319 -5.50 -12.47 9.57
C VAL A 319 -6.56 -13.28 8.84
N GLU A 320 -7.05 -14.34 9.47
CA GLU A 320 -8.12 -15.19 8.91
C GLU A 320 -9.43 -14.40 8.77
N ILE A 321 -10.11 -14.60 7.63
CA ILE A 321 -11.45 -14.06 7.41
C ILE A 321 -12.48 -15.03 8.00
N LEU A 322 -13.26 -14.55 8.97
CA LEU A 322 -14.27 -15.34 9.66
C LEU A 322 -15.67 -15.21 9.02
N PHE A 323 -16.47 -16.26 9.13
CA PHE A 323 -17.84 -16.33 8.60
C PHE A 323 -18.82 -16.82 9.68
N PRO A 324 -18.98 -16.08 10.79
CA PRO A 324 -19.65 -16.57 12.01
C PRO A 324 -21.12 -16.97 11.82
N ASN A 325 -21.84 -16.31 10.90
CA ASN A 325 -23.27 -16.53 10.68
C ASN A 325 -23.61 -16.73 9.20
N ARG A 326 -22.71 -17.36 8.42
CA ARG A 326 -22.98 -17.70 7.02
C ARG A 326 -24.29 -18.51 6.93
N PRO A 327 -25.26 -18.10 6.09
CA PRO A 327 -26.58 -18.72 6.05
C PRO A 327 -26.48 -20.16 5.52
N PRO A 328 -27.16 -21.14 6.15
CA PRO A 328 -27.26 -22.50 5.62
C PRO A 328 -28.11 -22.54 4.34
N PRO A 329 -28.22 -23.69 3.64
CA PRO A 329 -29.12 -23.87 2.52
C PRO A 329 -30.54 -23.36 2.83
N ALA A 330 -31.03 -22.44 2.00
CA ALA A 330 -32.31 -21.78 2.26
C ALA A 330 -33.49 -22.76 2.17
N SER A 331 -34.44 -22.57 3.07
CA SER A 331 -35.69 -23.33 3.09
C SER A 331 -36.72 -22.74 2.12
N GLN A 332 -37.62 -23.60 1.65
CA GLN A 332 -38.72 -23.25 0.76
C GLN A 332 -40.06 -23.44 1.49
N SER A 333 -40.95 -22.44 1.37
CA SER A 333 -42.33 -22.51 1.83
C SER A 333 -43.25 -22.05 0.71
N GLY A 334 -43.81 -22.98 -0.05
CA GLY A 334 -44.58 -22.67 -1.26
C GLY A 334 -43.73 -21.97 -2.32
N THR A 335 -44.13 -20.75 -2.71
CA THR A 335 -43.39 -19.88 -3.66
C THR A 335 -42.43 -18.90 -2.98
N GLN A 336 -42.20 -19.07 -1.68
CA GLN A 336 -41.32 -18.20 -0.87
C GLN A 336 -40.01 -18.90 -0.54
N CYS A 337 -38.92 -18.15 -0.63
CA CYS A 337 -37.59 -18.54 -0.16
C CYS A 337 -37.22 -17.72 1.08
N VAL A 338 -36.70 -18.36 2.12
CA VAL A 338 -36.15 -17.66 3.30
C VAL A 338 -34.67 -17.40 3.05
N LEU A 339 -34.31 -16.18 2.65
CA LEU A 339 -32.99 -15.83 2.13
C LEU A 339 -32.29 -14.75 2.96
N SER A 340 -30.97 -14.84 3.08
CA SER A 340 -30.12 -13.73 3.50
C SER A 340 -29.62 -12.99 2.26
N LEU A 341 -29.97 -11.70 2.13
CA LEU A 341 -29.71 -10.89 0.93
C LEU A 341 -28.46 -10.01 1.02
N GLY A 342 -27.75 -10.00 2.15
CA GLY A 342 -26.57 -9.16 2.27
C GLY A 342 -25.63 -9.58 3.38
N ALA A 343 -24.47 -8.92 3.39
CA ALA A 343 -23.47 -9.06 4.43
C ALA A 343 -22.68 -7.77 4.65
N ASN A 344 -22.26 -7.55 5.90
CA ASN A 344 -21.33 -6.51 6.32
C ASN A 344 -19.99 -7.14 6.68
N ILE A 345 -18.92 -6.70 6.00
CA ILE A 345 -17.54 -7.05 6.31
C ILE A 345 -17.09 -6.13 7.44
N GLN A 346 -16.89 -6.68 8.63
CA GLN A 346 -16.37 -5.93 9.76
C GLN A 346 -14.86 -6.09 9.81
N ILE A 347 -14.15 -4.97 9.79
CA ILE A 347 -12.68 -4.92 9.82
C ILE A 347 -12.27 -4.24 11.12
N LEU A 348 -11.71 -5.03 12.04
CA LEU A 348 -11.11 -4.52 13.26
C LEU A 348 -9.68 -4.11 12.97
N TYR A 349 -9.33 -2.87 13.28
CA TYR A 349 -7.96 -2.39 13.15
C TYR A 349 -7.50 -1.72 14.44
N ALA A 350 -6.18 -1.72 14.66
CA ALA A 350 -5.56 -1.04 15.78
C ALA A 350 -4.31 -0.29 15.32
N ASN A 351 -4.10 0.86 15.93
CA ASN A 351 -2.92 1.69 15.76
C ASN A 351 -1.86 1.25 16.79
N VAL A 352 -0.70 0.81 16.31
CA VAL A 352 0.41 0.34 17.15
C VAL A 352 1.70 1.11 16.90
N GLY A 353 2.60 1.12 17.88
CA GLY A 353 3.88 1.82 17.78
C GLY A 353 3.91 3.12 18.58
N SER A 354 4.82 4.02 18.22
CA SER A 354 5.03 5.27 18.95
C SER A 354 3.84 6.21 18.80
N LEU A 355 3.46 6.92 19.87
CA LEU A 355 2.43 7.96 19.85
C LEU A 355 2.55 8.98 18.69
N PRO A 356 3.75 9.51 18.34
CA PRO A 356 3.87 10.45 17.22
C PRO A 356 3.73 9.81 15.83
N ASN A 357 3.83 8.49 15.70
CA ASN A 357 3.75 7.79 14.42
C ASN A 357 3.11 6.39 14.58
N PRO A 358 1.80 6.33 14.89
CA PRO A 358 1.09 5.07 14.99
C PRO A 358 0.97 4.40 13.61
N GLN A 359 1.07 3.08 13.61
CA GLN A 359 0.97 2.23 12.43
C GLN A 359 -0.31 1.42 12.51
N ALA A 360 -1.21 1.60 11.55
CA ALA A 360 -2.46 0.88 11.52
C ALA A 360 -2.23 -0.57 11.08
N LYS A 361 -2.78 -1.52 11.81
CA LYS A 361 -2.79 -2.93 11.44
C LYS A 361 -4.16 -3.55 11.61
N ILE A 362 -4.51 -4.50 10.75
CA ILE A 362 -5.76 -5.25 10.84
C ILE A 362 -5.59 -6.37 11.86
N ILE A 363 -6.55 -6.51 12.77
CA ILE A 363 -6.54 -7.53 13.83
C ILE A 363 -7.57 -8.63 13.58
N GLY A 364 -8.67 -8.29 12.91
CA GLY A 364 -9.78 -9.22 12.67
C GLY A 364 -10.61 -8.81 11.48
N VAL A 365 -11.08 -9.80 10.72
CA VAL A 365 -12.04 -9.60 9.63
C VAL A 365 -13.13 -10.64 9.72
N ALA A 366 -14.38 -10.22 9.62
CA ALA A 366 -15.53 -11.13 9.60
C ALA A 366 -16.61 -10.69 8.61
N TYR A 367 -17.21 -11.64 7.90
CA TYR A 367 -18.44 -11.45 7.14
C TYR A 367 -19.63 -11.72 8.07
N VAL A 368 -20.37 -10.67 8.41
CA VAL A 368 -21.60 -10.75 9.19
C VAL A 368 -22.79 -10.64 8.24
N TYR A 369 -23.48 -11.77 8.03
CA TYR A 369 -24.65 -11.84 7.15
C TYR A 369 -25.88 -11.20 7.78
N ASP A 370 -26.74 -10.66 6.91
CA ASP A 370 -28.04 -10.14 7.30
C ASP A 370 -28.95 -11.27 7.80
N LYS A 371 -29.96 -10.91 8.60
CA LYS A 371 -30.97 -11.87 9.01
C LYS A 371 -31.76 -12.35 7.79
N THR A 372 -32.06 -13.63 7.76
CA THR A 372 -32.86 -14.22 6.69
C THR A 372 -34.28 -13.65 6.67
N GLN A 373 -34.81 -13.39 5.48
CA GLN A 373 -36.14 -12.84 5.27
C GLN A 373 -36.90 -13.58 4.17
N PRO A 374 -38.25 -13.67 4.24
CA PRO A 374 -39.05 -14.32 3.23
C PRO A 374 -39.12 -13.49 1.95
N VAL A 375 -38.71 -14.07 0.84
CA VAL A 375 -38.76 -13.50 -0.51
C VAL A 375 -39.73 -14.30 -1.35
N SER A 376 -40.84 -13.68 -1.77
CA SER A 376 -41.82 -14.30 -2.67
C SER A 376 -41.54 -13.98 -4.13
N TYR A 377 -41.72 -14.99 -4.99
CA TYR A 377 -41.81 -14.77 -6.43
C TYR A 377 -43.20 -14.25 -6.79
N ARG A 378 -43.27 -13.02 -7.31
CA ARG A 378 -44.51 -12.28 -7.57
C ARG A 378 -45.08 -12.51 -8.96
N CYS A 379 -44.31 -13.09 -9.89
CA CYS A 379 -44.85 -13.48 -11.17
C CYS A 379 -45.60 -14.83 -11.02
N SER A 380 -46.85 -14.79 -10.57
CA SER A 380 -47.76 -15.94 -10.61
C SER A 380 -49.15 -15.53 -11.08
N GLY A 381 -49.78 -16.35 -11.93
CA GLY A 381 -51.16 -16.14 -12.41
C GLY A 381 -51.28 -15.20 -13.63
N PRO A 382 -52.33 -14.37 -13.74
CA PRO A 382 -52.61 -13.57 -14.94
C PRO A 382 -51.54 -12.50 -15.26
N PHE A 383 -50.61 -12.25 -14.34
CA PHE A 383 -49.50 -11.32 -14.51
C PHE A 383 -48.31 -11.89 -15.31
N CYS A 384 -48.34 -13.18 -15.69
CA CYS A 384 -47.26 -13.87 -16.40
C CYS A 384 -47.74 -14.49 -17.73
N GLN A 385 -48.22 -13.67 -18.65
CA GLN A 385 -48.64 -14.15 -19.98
C GLN A 385 -47.45 -14.23 -20.96
N PRO A 386 -47.40 -15.25 -21.85
CA PRO A 386 -46.42 -15.32 -22.93
C PRO A 386 -46.50 -14.07 -23.81
N GLY A 387 -45.39 -13.32 -23.93
CA GLY A 387 -45.34 -12.01 -24.61
C GLY A 387 -45.23 -10.80 -23.68
N SER A 388 -45.38 -10.98 -22.36
CA SER A 388 -45.01 -9.98 -21.36
C SER A 388 -43.50 -10.01 -21.12
N ALA A 389 -42.81 -8.87 -21.32
CA ALA A 389 -41.35 -8.75 -21.25
C ALA A 389 -40.74 -8.89 -19.83
N THR A 390 -41.50 -9.28 -18.80
CA THR A 390 -41.06 -9.33 -17.40
C THR A 390 -41.45 -10.64 -16.69
N LEU A 391 -40.94 -11.77 -17.19
CA LEU A 391 -40.98 -13.07 -16.51
C LEU A 391 -39.82 -13.25 -15.49
N SER A 392 -39.04 -12.21 -15.20
CA SER A 392 -37.95 -12.22 -14.24
C SER A 392 -38.18 -11.17 -13.15
N GLN A 393 -38.05 -11.57 -11.88
CA GLN A 393 -38.09 -10.66 -10.74
C GLN A 393 -36.67 -10.41 -10.25
N LYS A 394 -36.24 -9.16 -10.17
CA LYS A 394 -34.92 -8.83 -9.61
C LYS A 394 -35.00 -8.70 -8.08
N ILE A 395 -34.02 -9.25 -7.38
CA ILE A 395 -33.79 -9.01 -5.95
C ILE A 395 -32.47 -8.31 -5.73
N GLU A 396 -32.46 -7.33 -4.85
CA GLU A 396 -31.24 -6.62 -4.46
C GLU A 396 -30.42 -7.49 -3.50
N VAL A 397 -29.13 -7.61 -3.80
CA VAL A 397 -28.11 -8.16 -2.92
C VAL A 397 -27.18 -7.03 -2.54
N SER A 398 -26.89 -6.89 -1.24
CA SER A 398 -26.05 -5.80 -0.75
C SER A 398 -24.81 -6.29 -0.02
N SER A 399 -23.70 -5.59 -0.21
CA SER A 399 -22.44 -5.87 0.48
C SER A 399 -21.90 -4.57 1.04
N SER A 400 -21.44 -4.58 2.28
CA SER A 400 -20.88 -3.40 2.92
C SER A 400 -19.61 -3.74 3.67
N VAL A 401 -18.81 -2.74 4.00
CA VAL A 401 -17.64 -2.83 4.86
C VAL A 401 -17.70 -1.73 5.92
N SER A 402 -17.25 -2.06 7.13
CA SER A 402 -17.16 -1.12 8.25
C SER A 402 -15.83 -1.29 8.97
N PHE A 403 -15.16 -0.17 9.24
CA PHE A 403 -13.90 -0.13 9.99
C PHE A 403 -14.14 0.20 11.46
N ILE A 404 -13.67 -0.66 12.35
CA ILE A 404 -13.84 -0.52 13.79
C ILE A 404 -12.44 -0.36 14.42
N ASP A 405 -12.20 0.81 14.98
CA ASP A 405 -10.97 1.10 15.71
C ASP A 405 -11.02 0.44 17.09
N VAL A 406 -10.09 -0.48 17.35
CA VAL A 406 -9.91 -1.16 18.65
C VAL A 406 -8.61 -0.77 19.34
N SER A 407 -8.02 0.36 18.95
CA SER A 407 -6.80 0.91 19.56
C SER A 407 -7.01 1.21 21.05
N SER A 408 -6.04 0.81 21.87
CA SER A 408 -5.99 1.25 23.26
C SER A 408 -5.47 2.68 23.35
N PRO A 409 -5.94 3.50 24.31
CA PRO A 409 -5.38 4.83 24.54
C PRO A 409 -3.86 4.75 24.80
N PRO A 410 -3.07 5.68 24.27
CA PRO A 410 -1.63 5.66 24.46
C PRO A 410 -1.28 5.90 25.93
N ILE A 411 -0.39 5.07 26.47
CA ILE A 411 0.16 5.24 27.81
C ILE A 411 1.48 6.00 27.66
N ALA A 412 1.55 7.20 28.23
CA ALA A 412 2.80 7.95 28.30
C ALA A 412 3.75 7.23 29.26
N VAL A 413 4.84 6.70 28.73
CA VAL A 413 5.96 6.21 29.53
C VAL A 413 7.03 7.28 29.47
N GLU A 414 7.33 7.91 30.60
CA GLU A 414 8.46 8.84 30.67
C GLU A 414 9.75 8.07 30.40
N GLY A 415 10.55 8.56 29.45
CA GLY A 415 11.88 8.01 29.21
C GLY A 415 12.75 8.23 30.45
N LEU A 416 13.56 7.22 30.80
CA LEU A 416 14.56 7.39 31.86
C LEU A 416 15.45 8.59 31.51
N TYR A 417 15.63 9.50 32.45
CA TYR A 417 16.57 10.60 32.30
C TYR A 417 17.95 10.02 31.94
N PRO A 418 18.63 10.55 30.91
CA PRO A 418 19.96 10.08 30.55
C PRO A 418 20.88 10.23 31.75
N THR A 419 21.50 9.13 32.19
CA THR A 419 22.50 9.16 33.25
C THR A 419 23.75 9.82 32.69
N PHE A 420 24.00 11.07 33.07
CA PHE A 420 25.25 11.75 32.73
C PHE A 420 26.40 11.10 33.51
N ALA A 421 27.26 10.35 32.83
CA ALA A 421 28.50 9.86 33.42
C ALA A 421 29.48 11.03 33.57
N ALA A 422 29.35 11.79 34.65
CA ALA A 422 30.33 12.82 35.02
C ALA A 422 31.68 12.16 35.28
N ARG A 423 32.61 12.26 34.33
CA ARG A 423 34.02 11.93 34.55
C ARG A 423 34.72 13.17 35.06
N LEU A 424 35.24 13.10 36.28
CA LEU A 424 36.07 14.16 36.82
C LEU A 424 37.40 14.21 36.04
N PRO A 425 37.95 15.40 35.76
CA PRO A 425 39.30 15.54 35.21
C PRO A 425 40.33 14.84 36.10
N TYR A 426 41.44 14.40 35.50
CA TYR A 426 42.51 13.69 36.22
C TYR A 426 43.03 14.45 37.45
N ASP A 427 42.94 15.78 37.46
CA ASP A 427 43.46 16.65 38.52
C ASP A 427 42.38 17.26 39.43
N PHE A 428 41.17 16.68 39.49
CA PHE A 428 40.09 17.24 40.31
C PHE A 428 40.46 17.48 41.80
N PHE A 429 41.38 16.68 42.34
CA PHE A 429 41.82 16.78 43.74
C PHE A 429 43.17 17.50 43.92
N TYR A 430 43.77 18.09 42.89
CA TYR A 430 45.04 18.81 43.04
C TYR A 430 44.81 20.25 43.53
N PRO A 431 45.53 20.76 44.56
CA PRO A 431 46.63 20.16 45.31
C PRO A 431 46.22 19.67 46.72
N PHE A 432 44.98 19.21 46.94
CA PHE A 432 44.48 18.87 48.28
C PHE A 432 45.09 17.58 48.88
N LEU A 433 46.10 17.00 48.25
CA LEU A 433 46.95 15.97 48.84
C LEU A 433 47.97 16.62 49.79
N ASN A 434 47.51 17.08 50.95
CA ASN A 434 48.39 17.49 52.04
C ASN A 434 49.15 16.27 52.58
N THR A 435 50.43 16.19 52.25
CA THR A 435 51.40 15.28 52.89
C THR A 435 51.75 15.83 54.28
N ALA A 436 50.88 15.61 55.27
CA ALA A 436 51.23 15.76 56.67
C ALA A 436 51.88 14.47 57.18
N SER A 437 53.13 14.22 56.79
CA SER A 437 53.97 13.18 57.39
C SER A 437 54.47 13.64 58.76
N ARG A 438 53.65 13.46 59.81
CA ARG A 438 54.16 13.41 61.18
C ARG A 438 54.60 11.97 61.49
N SER A 439 55.91 11.77 61.53
CA SER A 439 56.54 10.56 62.05
C SER A 439 56.28 10.44 63.55
N LEU A 440 55.48 9.44 63.95
CA LEU A 440 55.49 8.94 65.32
C LEU A 440 56.48 7.78 65.38
N GLN A 441 57.67 8.06 65.92
CA GLN A 441 58.61 7.03 66.34
C GLN A 441 57.97 6.23 67.49
N ILE A 442 57.57 4.99 67.21
CA ILE A 442 57.17 4.02 68.23
C ILE A 442 58.38 3.12 68.45
N GLU A 443 58.99 3.25 69.62
CA GLU A 443 60.14 2.44 70.05
C GLU A 443 59.76 0.95 70.15
N TRP A 444 60.61 0.12 69.55
CA TRP A 444 60.48 -1.33 69.39
C TRP A 444 60.65 -2.15 70.69
N CYS A 445 60.55 -1.52 71.87
CA CYS A 445 60.81 -2.19 73.15
C CYS A 445 59.54 -2.75 73.84
N MET A 446 58.33 -2.34 73.43
CA MET A 446 57.08 -2.75 74.07
C MET A 446 56.40 -4.00 73.45
N CYS A 447 56.75 -4.39 72.23
CA CYS A 447 56.19 -5.59 71.59
C CYS A 447 56.77 -6.90 72.14
N TRP A 448 58.01 -6.92 72.62
CA TRP A 448 58.60 -8.13 73.21
C TRP A 448 58.03 -8.46 74.59
N PHE A 449 57.73 -7.45 75.42
CA PHE A 449 57.12 -7.67 76.74
C PHE A 449 55.69 -8.22 76.64
N PHE A 450 54.91 -7.77 75.65
CA PHE A 450 53.54 -8.27 75.44
C PHE A 450 53.51 -9.72 74.93
N CYS A 451 54.43 -10.12 74.05
CA CYS A 451 54.50 -11.49 73.56
C CYS A 451 54.91 -12.49 74.66
N VAL A 452 55.82 -12.11 75.57
CA VAL A 452 56.24 -12.99 76.68
C VAL A 452 55.13 -13.13 77.74
N ILE A 453 54.38 -12.06 78.04
CA ILE A 453 53.25 -12.11 78.97
C ILE A 453 52.11 -12.99 78.44
N VAL A 454 51.81 -12.95 77.13
CA VAL A 454 50.78 -13.82 76.52
C VAL A 454 51.18 -15.30 76.55
N ILE A 455 52.46 -15.63 76.36
CA ILE A 455 52.96 -17.01 76.43
C ILE A 455 52.95 -17.54 77.88
N ILE A 456 53.22 -16.68 78.88
CA ILE A 456 53.14 -17.08 80.30
C ILE A 456 51.68 -17.24 80.74
N LEU A 457 50.76 -16.38 80.29
CA LEU A 457 49.33 -16.46 80.64
C LEU A 457 48.59 -17.61 79.95
N GLN A 458 49.05 -18.09 78.78
CA GLN A 458 48.51 -19.31 78.16
C GLN A 458 48.94 -20.61 78.86
N LYS A 459 49.88 -20.56 79.81
CA LYS A 459 50.35 -21.76 80.53
C LYS A 459 49.73 -21.96 81.91
N TYR A 460 48.85 -21.06 82.37
CA TYR A 460 48.27 -21.09 83.74
C TYR A 460 46.74 -21.03 83.83
N HIS A 461 46.01 -21.34 82.75
CA HIS A 461 44.58 -21.67 82.84
C HIS A 461 44.30 -23.02 82.17
N ILE A 462 44.69 -24.08 82.88
CA ILE A 462 43.95 -25.35 83.00
C ILE A 462 43.47 -25.39 84.45
#